data_AF-A0A622CWX8-F1
#
_entry.id   AF-A0A622CWX8-F1
#
_cell.length_a   1.000
_cell.length_b   1.000
_cell.length_c   1.000
_cell.angle_alpha   90.00
_cell.angle_beta   90.00
_cell.angle_gamma   90.00
#
_symmetry.space_group_name_H-M   'P 1'
#
loop_
_entity.id
_entity.type
_entity.pdbx_description
1 polymer ?
#
loop_
_entity_poly.entity_id
_entity_poly.type
_entity_poly.pdbx_seq_one_letter_code
_entity_poly.pdbx_strand_id
1 'polypeptide(L)'
;MSTRRKINKILKEKGLTANVEYDGSGAGRDEYGWWTVTFEPASADFIRLKLNEPEFTGSIEFCELEDGFEQLSELPAVEAAQ
;
A
#
# COMPACT_ATOMS: atom_id res chain seq x y z
N MET A 1 -8.36 8.26 -13.20
CA MET A 1 -8.61 7.16 -12.24
C MET A 1 -8.12 7.65 -10.89
N SER A 2 -8.92 7.61 -9.82
CA SER A 2 -8.53 8.21 -8.53
C SER A 2 -7.38 7.48 -7.85
N THR A 3 -6.62 8.19 -7.01
CA THR A 3 -5.46 7.63 -6.26
C THR A 3 -5.83 6.36 -5.51
N ARG A 4 -6.93 6.38 -4.73
CA ARG A 4 -7.45 5.20 -4.02
C ARG A 4 -7.70 4.00 -4.94
N ARG A 5 -8.21 4.24 -6.16
CA ARG A 5 -8.45 3.16 -7.14
C ARG A 5 -7.14 2.57 -7.66
N LYS A 6 -6.11 3.39 -7.86
CA LYS A 6 -4.77 2.91 -8.24
C LYS A 6 -4.15 2.06 -7.11
N ILE A 7 -4.18 2.54 -5.87
CA ILE A 7 -3.70 1.79 -4.69
C ILE A 7 -4.39 0.43 -4.61
N ASN A 8 -5.73 0.40 -4.61
CA ASN A 8 -6.49 -0.84 -4.53
C ASN A 8 -6.20 -1.79 -5.70
N LYS A 9 -5.91 -1.26 -6.90
CA LYS A 9 -5.54 -2.08 -8.05
C LYS A 9 -4.19 -2.78 -7.81
N ILE A 10 -3.17 -2.05 -7.36
CA ILE A 10 -1.83 -2.60 -7.06
C ILE A 10 -1.93 -3.67 -5.96
N LEU A 11 -2.65 -3.37 -4.87
CA LEU A 11 -2.85 -4.32 -3.77
C LEU A 11 -3.53 -5.61 -4.24
N LYS A 12 -4.58 -5.48 -5.06
CA LYS A 12 -5.30 -6.63 -5.61
C LYS A 12 -4.44 -7.47 -6.55
N GLU A 13 -3.63 -6.84 -7.40
CA GLU A 13 -2.68 -7.55 -8.28
C GLU A 13 -1.64 -8.35 -7.48
N LYS A 14 -1.31 -7.89 -6.27
CA LYS A 14 -0.41 -8.57 -5.34
C LYS A 14 -1.10 -9.55 -4.39
N GLY A 15 -2.43 -9.68 -4.43
CA GLY A 15 -3.17 -10.49 -3.45
C GLY A 15 -3.08 -9.98 -2.01
N LEU A 16 -2.76 -8.69 -1.82
CA LEU A 16 -2.67 -8.05 -0.52
C LEU A 16 -3.96 -7.34 -0.17
N THR A 17 -4.30 -7.32 1.12
CA THR A 17 -5.48 -6.63 1.66
C THR A 17 -5.03 -5.53 2.62
N ALA A 18 -5.52 -4.31 2.40
CA ALA A 18 -5.21 -3.16 3.24
C ALA A 18 -6.37 -2.16 3.28
N ASN A 19 -6.48 -1.42 4.39
CA ASN A 19 -7.27 -0.21 4.48
C ASN A 19 -6.49 0.95 3.86
N VAL A 20 -7.18 1.80 3.10
CA VAL A 20 -6.57 2.93 2.40
C VAL A 20 -7.28 4.20 2.83
N GLU A 21 -6.55 5.06 3.53
CA GLU A 21 -7.04 6.28 4.13
C GLU A 21 -6.32 7.49 3.54
N TYR A 22 -7.09 8.56 3.32
CA TYR A 22 -6.57 9.86 2.93
C TYR A 22 -6.74 10.77 4.13
N ASP A 23 -5.64 11.30 4.65
CA ASP A 23 -5.63 12.11 5.87
C ASP A 23 -6.34 13.46 5.70
N GLY A 24 -6.66 13.86 4.46
CA GLY A 24 -7.26 15.16 4.17
C GLY A 24 -6.23 16.30 4.12
N SER A 25 -5.00 16.02 4.53
CA SER A 25 -3.86 16.93 4.44
C SER A 25 -3.30 16.96 3.02
N GLY A 26 -3.33 18.12 2.36
CA GLY A 26 -2.77 18.32 1.00
C GLY A 26 -3.56 19.30 0.11
N ALA A 27 -3.14 19.43 -1.15
CA ALA A 27 -3.83 20.25 -2.16
C ALA A 27 -5.12 19.57 -2.67
N GLY A 28 -5.14 18.24 -2.65
CA GLY A 28 -6.31 17.44 -3.00
C GLY A 28 -5.98 15.95 -3.12
N ARG A 29 -7.01 15.09 -2.98
CA ARG A 29 -6.89 13.63 -2.98
C ARG A 29 -6.21 13.04 -4.22
N ASP A 30 -6.23 13.74 -5.35
CA ASP A 30 -5.72 13.27 -6.63
C ASP A 30 -4.51 14.11 -7.13
N GLU A 31 -3.97 15.01 -6.29
CA GLU A 31 -2.83 15.87 -6.63
C GLU A 31 -1.66 15.64 -5.68
N TYR A 32 -1.76 16.15 -4.44
CA TYR A 32 -0.73 16.03 -3.42
C TYR A 32 -1.41 15.91 -2.07
N GLY A 33 -1.07 14.87 -1.32
CA GLY A 33 -1.55 14.72 0.05
C GLY A 33 -1.25 13.37 0.65
N TRP A 34 -1.46 13.28 1.96
CA TRP A 34 -1.04 12.13 2.75
C TRP A 34 -2.01 10.97 2.60
N TRP A 35 -1.46 9.84 2.17
CA TRP A 35 -2.14 8.55 2.09
C TRP A 35 -1.49 7.56 3.03
N THR A 36 -2.34 6.86 3.79
CA THR A 36 -1.94 5.79 4.70
C THR A 36 -2.58 4.49 4.23
N VAL A 37 -1.74 3.49 3.98
CA VAL A 37 -2.14 2.14 3.58
C VAL A 37 -1.82 1.19 4.72
N THR A 38 -2.85 0.77 5.45
CA THR A 38 -2.73 -0.11 6.62
C THR A 38 -3.11 -1.53 6.22
N PHE A 39 -2.13 -2.41 6.10
CA PHE A 39 -2.30 -3.81 5.74
C PHE A 39 -3.03 -4.58 6.85
N GLU A 40 -3.88 -5.52 6.43
CA GLU A 40 -4.43 -6.49 7.38
C GLU A 40 -3.31 -7.37 7.96
N PRO A 41 -3.44 -7.87 9.21
CA PRO A 41 -2.40 -8.65 9.87
C PRO A 41 -1.82 -9.78 9.01
N ALA A 42 -2.67 -10.52 8.29
CA ALA A 42 -2.23 -11.60 7.40
C ALA A 42 -1.34 -11.11 6.25
N SER A 43 -1.67 -9.96 5.65
CA SER A 43 -0.87 -9.34 4.58
C SER A 43 0.41 -8.72 5.14
N ALA A 44 0.34 -8.08 6.32
CA ALA A 44 1.49 -7.49 6.99
C ALA A 44 2.52 -8.57 7.38
N ASP A 45 2.09 -9.69 7.94
CA ASP A 45 2.96 -10.80 8.31
C ASP A 45 3.60 -11.45 7.07
N PHE A 46 2.85 -11.58 5.98
CA PHE A 46 3.40 -12.04 4.70
C PHE A 46 4.51 -11.10 4.19
N ILE A 47 4.28 -9.79 4.21
CA ILE A 47 5.27 -8.79 3.79
C ILE A 47 6.51 -8.85 4.69
N ARG A 48 6.34 -8.89 6.01
CA ARG A 48 7.44 -9.04 6.99
C ARG A 48 8.30 -10.26 6.69
N LEU A 49 7.67 -11.42 6.51
CA LEU A 49 8.37 -12.69 6.25
C LEU A 49 9.11 -12.68 4.91
N LYS A 50 8.54 -12.03 3.89
CA LYS A 50 9.12 -11.99 2.54
C LYS A 50 10.23 -10.94 2.39
N LEU A 51 10.07 -9.76 2.98
CA LEU A 51 11.08 -8.70 2.97
C LEU A 51 12.16 -8.92 4.04
N ASN A 52 11.95 -9.84 4.97
CA ASN A 52 12.81 -10.08 6.13
C ASN A 52 12.99 -8.79 6.98
N GLU A 53 11.95 -7.97 7.04
CA GLU A 53 11.92 -6.70 7.76
C GLU A 53 11.08 -6.84 9.04
N PRO A 54 11.71 -7.04 10.21
CA PRO A 54 10.98 -7.17 11.48
C PRO A 54 10.36 -5.84 11.93
N GLU A 55 10.85 -4.70 11.42
CA GLU A 55 10.37 -3.36 11.77
C GLU A 55 9.16 -2.92 10.94
N PHE A 56 8.78 -3.67 9.90
CA PHE A 56 7.61 -3.32 9.08
C PHE A 56 6.36 -3.31 9.97
N THR A 57 5.74 -2.15 10.19
CA THR A 57 4.61 -2.01 11.13
C THR A 57 3.29 -2.51 10.55
N GLY A 58 3.24 -2.82 9.25
CA GLY A 58 2.00 -3.13 8.55
C GLY A 58 1.29 -1.89 8.00
N SER A 59 1.96 -0.74 7.97
CA SER A 59 1.43 0.50 7.39
C SER A 59 2.46 1.17 6.50
N ILE A 60 2.03 1.69 5.35
CA ILE A 60 2.86 2.50 4.46
C ILE A 60 2.20 3.87 4.32
N GLU A 61 2.98 4.92 4.54
CA GLU A 61 2.51 6.31 4.48
C GLU A 61 3.33 7.07 3.44
N PHE A 62 2.64 7.77 2.54
CA PHE A 62 3.28 8.56 1.49
C PHE A 62 2.47 9.81 1.18
N CYS A 63 3.17 10.91 0.91
CA CYS A 63 2.57 12.16 0.43
C CYS A 63 2.75 12.35 -1.08
N GLU A 64 3.83 11.81 -1.64
CA GLU A 64 4.10 11.77 -3.08
C GLU A 64 3.45 10.54 -3.69
N LEU A 65 2.55 10.77 -4.66
CA LEU A 65 1.74 9.70 -5.22
C LEU A 65 2.57 8.71 -6.05
N GLU A 66 3.56 9.20 -6.79
CA GLU A 66 4.40 8.36 -7.66
C GLU A 66 5.27 7.43 -6.83
N ASP A 67 6.01 7.97 -5.86
CA ASP A 67 6.84 7.21 -4.91
C ASP A 67 5.99 6.18 -4.14
N GLY A 68 4.80 6.58 -3.68
CA GLY A 68 3.88 5.67 -3.00
C GLY A 68 3.40 4.52 -3.88
N PHE A 69 3.10 4.78 -5.15
CA PHE A 69 2.73 3.71 -6.08
C PHE A 69 3.90 2.79 -6.40
N GLU A 70 5.12 3.32 -6.51
CA GLU A 70 6.33 2.53 -6.71
C GLU A 70 6.58 1.62 -5.51
N GLN A 71 6.57 2.16 -4.29
CA GLN A 71 6.74 1.40 -3.06
C GLN A 71 5.68 0.29 -2.93
N LEU A 72 4.41 0.61 -3.21
CA LEU A 72 3.34 -0.39 -3.22
C LEU A 72 3.54 -1.45 -4.32
N SER A 73 4.16 -1.10 -5.44
CA SER A 73 4.46 -2.00 -6.57
C SER A 73 5.68 -2.89 -6.32
N GLU A 74 6.57 -2.51 -5.41
CA GLU A 74 7.71 -3.32 -4.99
C GLU A 74 7.35 -4.37 -3.94
N LEU A 75 6.18 -4.24 -3.30
CA LEU A 75 5.74 -5.21 -2.30
C LEU A 75 5.66 -6.65 -2.84
N PRO A 76 5.93 -7.66 -2.00
CA PRO A 76 5.82 -9.04 -2.41
C PRO A 76 4.39 -9.35 -2.82
N ALA A 77 4.22 -10.06 -3.94
CA ALA A 77 2.93 -10.59 -4.34
C ALA A 77 2.70 -11.93 -3.64
N VAL A 78 1.51 -12.10 -3.05
CA VAL A 78 0.98 -13.43 -2.75
C VAL A 78 0.75 -14.08 -4.10
N GLU A 79 1.69 -14.92 -4.55
CA GLU A 79 1.44 -15.82 -5.66
C GLU A 79 0.17 -16.59 -5.28
N ALA A 80 -0.94 -16.24 -5.92
CA ALA A 80 -2.11 -17.07 -5.87
C ALA A 80 -1.65 -18.40 -6.44
N ALA A 81 -1.50 -19.40 -5.56
CA ALA A 81 -1.19 -20.75 -5.95
C ALA A 81 -2.16 -21.12 -7.10
N GLN A 82 -1.62 -21.22 -8.31
CA GLN A 82 -2.33 -21.81 -9.44
C GLN A 82 -2.37 -23.32 -9.24
#